data_AF-A0A7H1DT97-F1
#
_entry.id   AF-A0A7H1DT97-F1
#
_cell.length_a   1.000
_cell.length_b   1.000
_cell.length_c   1.000
_cell.angle_alpha   90.00
_cell.angle_beta   90.00
_cell.angle_gamma   90.00
#
_symmetry.space_group_name_H-M   'P 1'
#
loop_
_entity.id
_entity.type
_entity.pdbx_description
1 polymer ?
#
loop_
_entity_poly.entity_id
_entity_poly.type
_entity_poly.pdbx_seq_one_letter_code
_entity_poly.pdbx_strand_id
1 'polypeptide(L)'
;MTPDEKHIKRINKYLLSINGIYDELIREIVLLVIQLRVADKMFRFKDYQRITKQVDEAFKTYRTNLNNSVKVYSEYEWDFANKKIDGIITDKLNAVKSKIPLDTYENKLRELAKQSQNKSAFEAFQTRKKGKFTTSERVWNIAGQARENIELAIDVALKEGMSAQELARRIKGNLNNPDALFRKVRDKHGNLVLSQNAKTFHPGQGVYRSAHKNALRMASNEINMAYRESEQIRISKNPDVVGVEIHLSPQHSVRDLCDDLAGRYPKDFQWSAWHPQCKCHRRTVLKSDEEFISELNQGLELPPESSKNFVKSPPKEFDKWVSDNADKMENWKRKPSFLTENKKFVKSS
;
A
#
# COMPACT_ATOMS: atom_id res chain seq x y z
N MET A 1 -12.16 -9.48 -16.61
CA MET A 1 -11.31 -8.85 -15.59
C MET A 1 -11.53 -9.54 -14.25
N THR A 2 -10.50 -10.18 -13.72
CA THR A 2 -10.52 -10.89 -12.44
C THR A 2 -10.74 -9.92 -11.27
N PRO A 3 -11.14 -10.38 -10.07
CA PRO A 3 -11.22 -9.54 -8.88
C PRO A 3 -9.89 -8.82 -8.56
N ASP A 4 -8.74 -9.49 -8.69
CA ASP A 4 -7.43 -8.87 -8.42
C ASP A 4 -7.08 -7.78 -9.44
N GLU A 5 -7.42 -7.97 -10.73
CA GLU A 5 -7.24 -6.91 -11.74
C GLU A 5 -8.13 -5.69 -11.44
N LYS A 6 -9.37 -5.92 -10.97
CA LYS A 6 -10.28 -4.84 -10.53
C LYS A 6 -9.69 -4.10 -9.33
N HIS A 7 -9.15 -4.82 -8.36
CA HIS A 7 -8.48 -4.24 -7.19
C HIS A 7 -7.32 -3.32 -7.60
N ILE A 8 -6.42 -3.78 -8.48
CA ILE A 8 -5.29 -2.96 -8.95
C ILE A 8 -5.80 -1.72 -9.71
N LYS A 9 -6.82 -1.86 -10.56
CA LYS A 9 -7.42 -0.74 -11.28
C LYS A 9 -8.01 0.30 -10.32
N ARG A 10 -8.63 -0.14 -9.22
CA ARG A 10 -9.16 0.75 -8.18
C ARG A 10 -8.04 1.46 -7.42
N ILE A 11 -6.98 0.76 -7.02
CA ILE A 11 -5.79 1.39 -6.42
C ILE A 11 -5.28 2.52 -7.31
N ASN A 12 -5.10 2.29 -8.61
CA ASN A 12 -4.65 3.33 -9.53
C ASN A 12 -5.59 4.54 -9.56
N LYS A 13 -6.91 4.31 -9.53
CA LYS A 13 -7.90 5.40 -9.43
C LYS A 13 -7.80 6.16 -8.10
N TYR A 14 -7.64 5.46 -6.98
CA TYR A 14 -7.46 6.07 -5.67
C TYR A 14 -6.20 6.92 -5.59
N LEU A 15 -5.10 6.46 -6.19
CA LEU A 15 -3.85 7.21 -6.27
C LEU A 15 -3.99 8.49 -7.11
N LEU A 16 -4.79 8.48 -8.17
CA LEU A 16 -5.13 9.71 -8.91
C LEU A 16 -5.91 10.70 -8.05
N SER A 17 -6.89 10.23 -7.26
CA SER A 17 -7.61 11.09 -6.31
C SER A 17 -6.70 11.66 -5.24
N ILE A 18 -5.79 10.86 -4.69
CA ILE A 18 -4.80 11.30 -3.69
C ILE A 18 -3.80 12.30 -4.28
N ASN A 19 -3.38 12.09 -5.54
CA ASN A 19 -2.58 13.08 -6.27
C ASN A 19 -3.30 14.44 -6.34
N GLY A 20 -4.62 14.43 -6.57
CA GLY A 20 -5.44 15.64 -6.55
C GLY A 20 -5.40 16.41 -5.22
N ILE A 21 -5.31 15.72 -4.08
CA ILE A 21 -5.18 16.34 -2.75
C ILE A 21 -3.86 17.11 -2.63
N TYR A 22 -2.78 16.55 -3.20
CA TYR A 22 -1.49 17.24 -3.25
C TYR A 22 -1.51 18.43 -4.22
N ASP A 23 -2.15 18.27 -5.38
CA ASP A 23 -2.31 19.34 -6.35
C ASP A 23 -3.07 20.55 -5.79
N GLU A 24 -4.11 20.31 -4.98
CA GLU A 24 -4.86 21.36 -4.31
C GLU A 24 -4.02 22.09 -3.26
N LEU A 25 -3.24 21.35 -2.46
CA LEU A 25 -2.26 21.97 -1.54
C LEU A 25 -1.32 22.92 -2.29
N ILE A 26 -0.76 22.49 -3.42
CA ILE A 26 0.14 23.35 -4.21
C ILE A 26 -0.59 24.58 -4.74
N ARG A 27 -1.83 24.43 -5.21
CA ARG A 27 -2.63 25.54 -5.70
C ARG A 27 -2.89 26.58 -4.60
N GLU A 28 -3.34 26.15 -3.43
CA GLU A 28 -3.58 27.03 -2.29
C GLU A 28 -2.31 27.78 -1.90
N ILE A 29 -1.18 27.08 -1.77
CA ILE A 29 0.09 27.70 -1.39
C ILE A 29 0.55 28.72 -2.44
N VAL A 30 0.45 28.42 -3.73
CA VAL A 30 0.85 29.33 -4.80
C VAL A 30 0.06 30.65 -4.73
N LEU A 31 -1.24 30.57 -4.46
CA LEU A 31 -2.11 31.74 -4.32
C LEU A 31 -1.71 32.62 -3.13
N LEU A 32 -1.25 32.01 -2.03
CA LEU A 32 -0.75 32.75 -0.86
C LEU A 32 0.59 33.42 -1.14
N VAL A 33 1.48 32.74 -1.88
CA VAL A 33 2.87 33.17 -2.08
C VAL A 33 2.97 34.26 -3.15
N ILE A 34 2.14 34.24 -4.20
CA ILE A 34 2.25 35.21 -5.30
C ILE A 34 2.06 36.67 -4.86
N GLN A 35 1.32 36.89 -3.76
CA GLN A 35 1.07 38.22 -3.21
C GLN A 35 2.22 38.71 -2.31
N LEU A 36 3.23 37.89 -2.06
CA LEU A 36 4.34 38.23 -1.18
C LEU A 36 5.49 38.92 -1.92
N ARG A 37 6.01 39.96 -1.27
CA ARG A 37 7.38 40.42 -1.53
C ARG A 37 8.33 39.53 -0.75
N VAL A 38 9.16 38.78 -1.46
CA VAL A 38 10.13 37.87 -0.84
C VAL A 38 11.42 38.61 -0.54
N ALA A 39 11.97 38.37 0.65
CA ALA A 39 13.20 38.97 1.09
C ALA A 39 14.40 38.29 0.40
N ASP A 40 15.54 38.97 0.34
CA ASP A 40 16.80 38.41 -0.17
C ASP A 40 17.44 37.44 0.86
N LYS A 41 16.67 36.41 1.22
CA LYS A 41 17.06 35.30 2.09
C LYS A 41 16.25 34.07 1.69
N MET A 42 16.71 32.92 2.18
CA MET A 42 16.01 31.65 1.96
C MET A 42 14.52 31.75 2.35
N PHE A 43 13.64 31.36 1.43
CA PHE A 43 12.21 31.37 1.68
C PHE A 43 11.81 30.34 2.75
N ARG A 44 11.17 30.79 3.82
CA ARG A 44 10.53 29.96 4.85
C ARG A 44 9.16 30.53 5.17
N PHE A 45 8.12 29.70 5.23
CA PHE A 45 6.75 30.19 5.49
C PHE A 45 6.64 30.96 6.81
N LYS A 46 7.36 30.50 7.84
CA LYS A 46 7.38 31.10 9.18
C LYS A 46 7.89 32.56 9.18
N ASP A 47 8.63 32.97 8.15
CA ASP A 47 9.17 34.33 8.04
C ASP A 47 8.11 35.31 7.50
N TYR A 48 6.96 34.81 7.04
CA TYR A 48 5.88 35.60 6.45
C TYR A 48 4.60 35.46 7.29
N GLN A 49 4.55 36.19 8.40
CA GLN A 49 3.44 36.15 9.38
C GLN A 49 2.06 36.36 8.73
N ARG A 50 1.98 37.18 7.68
CA ARG A 50 0.73 37.47 6.94
C ARG A 50 0.06 36.23 6.36
N ILE A 51 0.84 35.24 5.92
CA ILE A 51 0.31 34.01 5.30
C ILE A 51 0.48 32.76 6.19
N THR A 52 1.24 32.85 7.28
CA THR A 52 1.61 31.70 8.11
C THR A 52 0.39 30.90 8.56
N LYS A 53 -0.65 31.57 9.07
CA LYS A 53 -1.90 30.91 9.51
C LYS A 53 -2.62 30.19 8.37
N GLN A 54 -2.68 30.81 7.19
CA GLN A 54 -3.35 30.24 6.01
C GLN A 54 -2.57 29.04 5.46
N VAL A 55 -1.24 29.12 5.46
CA VAL A 55 -0.37 27.99 5.12
C VAL A 55 -0.58 26.83 6.08
N ASP A 56 -0.63 27.09 7.39
CA ASP A 56 -0.85 26.04 8.38
C ASP A 56 -2.20 25.35 8.23
N GLU A 57 -3.25 26.10 7.91
CA GLU A 57 -4.57 25.53 7.60
C GLU A 57 -4.54 24.71 6.30
N ALA A 58 -3.88 25.17 5.24
CA ALA A 58 -3.71 24.41 4.00
C ALA A 58 -3.03 23.05 4.25
N PHE A 59 -1.95 23.03 5.04
CA PHE A 59 -1.28 21.77 5.41
C PHE A 59 -2.13 20.89 6.33
N LYS A 60 -2.95 21.48 7.20
CA LYS A 60 -3.91 20.74 8.03
C LYS A 60 -4.98 20.09 7.16
N THR A 61 -5.57 20.81 6.22
CA THR A 61 -6.52 20.29 5.23
C THR A 61 -5.91 19.16 4.41
N TYR A 62 -4.70 19.35 3.89
CA TYR A 62 -3.94 18.31 3.18
C TYR A 62 -3.79 17.03 4.01
N ARG A 63 -3.35 17.14 5.27
CA ARG A 63 -3.18 15.98 6.17
C ARG A 63 -4.49 15.27 6.44
N THR A 64 -5.54 16.02 6.75
CA THR A 64 -6.87 15.47 7.04
C THR A 64 -7.41 14.72 5.83
N ASN A 65 -7.37 15.33 4.64
CA ASN A 65 -7.87 14.74 3.41
C ASN A 65 -7.05 13.50 3.03
N LEU A 66 -5.71 13.57 3.07
CA LEU A 66 -4.86 12.42 2.78
C LEU A 66 -5.15 11.25 3.72
N ASN A 67 -5.23 11.50 5.03
CA ASN A 67 -5.50 10.47 6.03
C ASN A 67 -6.89 9.86 5.84
N ASN A 68 -7.91 10.69 5.62
CA ASN A 68 -9.28 10.23 5.40
C ASN A 68 -9.41 9.41 4.12
N SER A 69 -8.80 9.85 3.01
CA SER A 69 -8.80 9.09 1.76
C SER A 69 -8.15 7.71 1.93
N VAL A 70 -7.01 7.63 2.62
CA VAL A 70 -6.37 6.32 2.89
C VAL A 70 -7.27 5.42 3.72
N LYS A 71 -7.93 5.94 4.76
CA LYS A 71 -8.87 5.17 5.59
C LYS A 71 -10.06 4.64 4.78
N VAL A 72 -10.73 5.52 4.05
CA VAL A 72 -11.91 5.20 3.24
C VAL A 72 -11.58 4.20 2.13
N TYR A 73 -10.48 4.40 1.41
CA TYR A 73 -10.10 3.48 0.34
C TYR A 73 -9.62 2.13 0.89
N SER A 74 -9.02 2.10 2.08
CA SER A 74 -8.71 0.83 2.77
C SER A 74 -9.98 0.08 3.15
N GLU A 75 -11.04 0.76 3.56
CA GLU A 75 -12.35 0.17 3.88
C GLU A 75 -13.00 -0.44 2.64
N TYR A 76 -13.01 0.32 1.53
CA TYR A 76 -13.57 -0.16 0.27
C TYR A 76 -12.88 -1.43 -0.23
N GLU A 77 -11.55 -1.50 -0.10
CA GLU A 77 -10.80 -2.69 -0.51
C GLU A 77 -10.89 -3.83 0.50
N TRP A 78 -11.05 -3.53 1.79
CA TRP A 78 -11.36 -4.54 2.80
C TRP A 78 -12.68 -5.25 2.50
N ASP A 79 -13.73 -4.49 2.21
CA ASP A 79 -15.04 -5.03 1.85
C ASP A 79 -15.02 -5.76 0.51
N PHE A 80 -14.25 -5.25 -0.45
CA PHE A 80 -14.10 -5.90 -1.74
C PHE A 80 -13.38 -7.24 -1.65
N ALA A 81 -12.37 -7.36 -0.79
CA ALA A 81 -11.71 -8.63 -0.48
C ALA A 81 -12.69 -9.64 0.16
N ASN A 82 -13.52 -9.21 1.11
CA ASN A 82 -14.56 -10.07 1.69
C ASN A 82 -15.50 -10.61 0.60
N LYS A 83 -16.00 -9.72 -0.27
CA LYS A 83 -16.87 -10.09 -1.41
C LYS A 83 -16.19 -11.02 -2.40
N LYS A 84 -14.88 -10.86 -2.64
CA LYS A 84 -14.11 -11.80 -3.48
C LYS A 84 -14.16 -13.21 -2.89
N ILE A 85 -13.89 -13.35 -1.59
CA ILE A 85 -13.90 -14.67 -0.96
C ILE A 85 -15.32 -15.26 -0.91
N ASP A 86 -16.34 -14.43 -0.65
CA ASP A 86 -17.75 -14.86 -0.77
C ASP A 86 -18.06 -15.43 -2.16
N GLY A 87 -17.59 -14.74 -3.21
CA GLY A 87 -17.75 -15.18 -4.59
C GLY A 87 -17.04 -16.51 -4.85
N ILE A 88 -15.80 -16.69 -4.40
CA ILE A 88 -15.05 -17.94 -4.57
C ILE A 88 -15.77 -19.13 -3.91
N ILE A 89 -16.27 -18.95 -2.69
CA ILE A 89 -16.99 -20.00 -1.97
C ILE A 89 -18.34 -20.29 -2.66
N THR A 90 -19.05 -19.24 -3.07
CA THR A 90 -20.33 -19.37 -3.79
C THR A 90 -20.16 -20.10 -5.11
N ASP A 91 -19.13 -19.76 -5.90
CA ASP A 91 -18.84 -20.41 -7.17
C ASP A 91 -18.52 -21.90 -6.96
N LYS A 92 -17.74 -22.22 -5.91
CA LYS A 92 -17.45 -23.61 -5.52
C LYS A 92 -18.71 -24.39 -5.14
N LEU A 93 -19.61 -23.79 -4.34
CA LEU A 93 -20.90 -24.40 -3.99
C LEU A 93 -21.80 -24.60 -5.22
N ASN A 94 -21.85 -23.62 -6.12
CA ASN A 94 -22.64 -23.70 -7.35
C ASN A 94 -22.15 -24.81 -8.28
N ALA A 95 -20.82 -25.00 -8.39
CA ALA A 95 -20.23 -26.05 -9.22
C ALA A 95 -20.66 -27.47 -8.80
N VAL A 96 -20.99 -27.67 -7.52
CA VAL A 96 -21.38 -28.98 -6.96
C VAL A 96 -22.86 -29.10 -6.63
N LYS A 97 -23.66 -28.06 -6.90
CA LYS A 97 -25.07 -27.96 -6.46
C LYS A 97 -25.93 -29.17 -6.84
N SER A 98 -25.73 -29.75 -8.04
CA SER A 98 -26.51 -30.91 -8.50
C SER A 98 -26.10 -32.24 -7.86
N LYS A 99 -25.02 -32.26 -7.08
CA LYS A 99 -24.43 -33.46 -6.47
C LYS A 99 -24.56 -33.51 -4.95
N ILE A 100 -25.27 -32.53 -4.36
CA ILE A 100 -25.49 -32.39 -2.91
C ILE A 100 -26.98 -32.16 -2.61
N PRO A 101 -27.48 -32.51 -1.41
CA PRO A 101 -28.84 -32.20 -0.99
C PRO A 101 -29.14 -30.69 -1.03
N LEU A 102 -30.35 -30.33 -1.47
CA LEU A 102 -30.77 -28.93 -1.59
C LEU A 102 -30.67 -28.18 -0.25
N ASP A 103 -31.10 -28.80 0.85
CA ASP A 103 -31.01 -28.21 2.18
C ASP A 103 -29.56 -27.92 2.60
N THR A 104 -28.62 -28.80 2.24
CA THR A 104 -27.18 -28.59 2.52
C THR A 104 -26.65 -27.38 1.76
N TYR A 105 -26.99 -27.28 0.46
CA TYR A 105 -26.65 -26.13 -0.36
C TYR A 105 -27.21 -24.82 0.21
N GLU A 106 -28.50 -24.80 0.56
CA GLU A 106 -29.13 -23.61 1.13
C GLU A 106 -28.54 -23.22 2.49
N ASN A 107 -28.27 -24.20 3.35
CA ASN A 107 -27.67 -23.95 4.65
C ASN A 107 -26.27 -23.34 4.52
N LYS A 108 -25.43 -23.85 3.60
CA LYS A 108 -24.09 -23.29 3.36
C LYS A 108 -24.14 -21.86 2.82
N LEU A 109 -25.10 -21.53 1.95
CA LEU A 109 -25.31 -20.14 1.52
C LEU A 109 -25.75 -19.23 2.67
N ARG A 110 -26.64 -19.70 3.56
CA ARG A 110 -27.08 -18.95 4.74
C ARG A 110 -25.92 -18.74 5.72
N GLU A 111 -25.07 -19.75 5.94
CA GLU A 111 -23.85 -19.63 6.75
C GLU A 111 -22.90 -18.59 6.18
N LEU A 112 -22.64 -18.63 4.87
CA LEU A 112 -21.79 -17.67 4.19
C LEU A 112 -22.32 -16.24 4.34
N ALA A 113 -23.62 -16.03 4.16
CA ALA A 113 -24.27 -14.72 4.29
C ALA A 113 -24.20 -14.15 5.72
N LYS A 114 -24.06 -15.01 6.74
CA LYS A 114 -23.92 -14.62 8.15
C LYS A 114 -22.47 -14.31 8.56
N GLN A 115 -21.48 -14.66 7.74
CA GLN A 115 -20.07 -14.41 8.09
C GLN A 115 -19.82 -12.91 8.24
N SER A 116 -19.29 -12.51 9.39
CA SER A 116 -18.97 -11.10 9.63
C SER A 116 -17.97 -10.61 8.59
N GLN A 117 -18.15 -9.38 8.09
CA GLN A 117 -17.17 -8.69 7.22
C GLN A 117 -15.87 -8.31 7.97
N ASN A 118 -15.57 -8.97 9.10
CA ASN A 118 -14.40 -8.80 9.95
C ASN A 118 -14.16 -7.33 10.38
N LYS A 119 -15.24 -6.60 10.69
CA LYS A 119 -15.17 -5.17 11.03
C LYS A 119 -14.23 -4.87 12.20
N SER A 120 -14.26 -5.65 13.26
CA SER A 120 -13.33 -5.45 14.41
C SER A 120 -11.87 -5.66 14.01
N ALA A 121 -11.59 -6.61 13.10
CA ALA A 121 -10.25 -6.79 12.57
C ALA A 121 -9.84 -5.62 11.66
N PHE A 122 -10.78 -5.03 10.93
CA PHE A 122 -10.53 -3.81 10.15
C PHE A 122 -10.23 -2.61 11.05
N GLU A 123 -10.95 -2.43 12.15
CA GLU A 123 -10.69 -1.37 13.14
C GLU A 123 -9.30 -1.54 13.78
N ALA A 124 -8.93 -2.77 14.14
CA ALA A 124 -7.57 -3.09 14.59
C ALA A 124 -6.54 -2.79 13.50
N PHE A 125 -6.83 -3.12 12.24
CA PHE A 125 -5.98 -2.77 11.10
C PHE A 125 -5.78 -1.25 10.99
N GLN A 126 -6.84 -0.44 11.04
CA GLN A 126 -6.73 1.02 10.88
C GLN A 126 -5.95 1.71 12.00
N THR A 127 -5.96 1.14 13.20
CA THR A 127 -5.33 1.72 14.39
C THR A 127 -3.92 1.17 14.66
N ARG A 128 -3.49 0.14 13.93
CA ARG A 128 -2.17 -0.50 14.12
C ARG A 128 -1.01 0.45 13.85
N LYS A 129 0.12 0.14 14.48
CA LYS A 129 1.41 0.76 14.16
C LYS A 129 2.16 -0.11 13.16
N LYS A 130 2.73 0.53 12.13
CA LYS A 130 3.73 -0.08 11.25
C LYS A 130 5.12 0.40 11.67
N GLY A 131 5.86 -0.47 12.35
CA GLY A 131 7.05 -0.06 13.09
C GLY A 131 6.65 0.82 14.27
N LYS A 132 7.14 2.06 14.31
CA LYS A 132 6.87 2.98 15.43
C LYS A 132 5.64 3.88 15.21
N PHE A 133 5.09 3.91 14.00
CA PHE A 133 4.12 4.92 13.59
C PHE A 133 2.81 4.30 13.11
N THR A 134 1.70 4.92 13.51
CA THR A 134 0.37 4.78 12.91
C THR A 134 0.32 5.43 11.52
N THR A 135 -0.76 5.17 10.77
CA THR A 135 -0.98 5.81 9.46
C THR A 135 -1.08 7.33 9.58
N SER A 136 -1.76 7.86 10.59
CA SER A 136 -1.90 9.30 10.82
C SER A 136 -0.56 9.96 11.16
N GLU A 137 0.28 9.35 11.99
CA GLU A 137 1.63 9.84 12.28
C GLU A 137 2.52 9.84 11.03
N ARG A 138 2.38 8.84 10.15
CA ARG A 138 3.09 8.83 8.87
C ARG A 138 2.62 9.93 7.94
N VAL A 139 1.31 10.20 7.87
CA VAL A 139 0.75 11.34 7.12
C VAL A 139 1.30 12.66 7.66
N TRP A 140 1.40 12.80 8.99
CA TRP A 140 1.98 13.98 9.62
C TRP A 140 3.43 14.22 9.19
N ASN A 141 4.26 13.17 9.23
CA ASN A 141 5.67 13.24 8.80
C ASN A 141 5.79 13.59 7.30
N ILE A 142 4.94 13.00 6.46
CA ILE A 142 4.90 13.30 5.02
C ILE A 142 4.52 14.76 4.75
N ALA A 143 3.56 15.31 5.50
CA ALA A 143 3.19 16.71 5.36
C ALA A 143 4.28 17.68 5.84
N GLY A 144 5.05 17.31 6.87
CA GLY A 144 6.25 18.04 7.28
C GLY A 144 7.28 18.10 6.14
N GLN A 145 7.57 16.93 5.54
CA GLN A 145 8.45 16.85 4.38
C GLN A 145 7.91 17.66 3.19
N ALA A 146 6.59 17.64 2.95
CA ALA A 146 5.96 18.39 1.88
C ALA A 146 6.18 19.89 2.05
N ARG A 147 6.06 20.40 3.28
CA ARG A 147 6.35 21.80 3.59
C ARG A 147 7.78 22.19 3.21
N GLU A 148 8.76 21.42 3.65
CA GLU A 148 10.17 21.69 3.33
C GLU A 148 10.43 21.62 1.81
N ASN A 149 9.84 20.64 1.13
CA ASN A 149 9.93 20.51 -0.32
C ASN A 149 9.31 21.71 -1.04
N ILE A 150 8.19 22.22 -0.56
CA ILE A 150 7.49 23.37 -1.16
C ILE A 150 8.23 24.68 -0.85
N GLU A 151 8.74 24.88 0.36
CA GLU A 151 9.59 26.03 0.71
C GLU A 151 10.80 26.13 -0.23
N LEU A 152 11.50 25.00 -0.44
CA LEU A 152 12.62 24.93 -1.37
C LEU A 152 12.18 25.16 -2.83
N ALA A 153 11.03 24.63 -3.23
CA ALA A 153 10.53 24.83 -4.59
C ALA A 153 10.17 26.30 -4.86
N ILE A 154 9.61 27.01 -3.88
CA ILE A 154 9.34 28.45 -3.96
C ILE A 154 10.65 29.22 -4.04
N ASP A 155 11.61 28.93 -3.15
CA ASP A 155 12.92 29.58 -3.09
C ASP A 155 13.64 29.55 -4.46
N VAL A 156 13.56 28.42 -5.18
CA VAL A 156 14.16 28.27 -6.51
C VAL A 156 13.32 28.87 -7.63
N ALA A 157 11.99 28.80 -7.53
CA ALA A 157 11.09 29.15 -8.62
C ALA A 157 10.71 30.63 -8.65
N LEU A 158 10.69 31.29 -7.49
CA LEU A 158 10.13 32.62 -7.37
C LEU A 158 11.06 33.67 -8.00
N LYS A 159 10.51 34.42 -8.95
CA LYS A 159 11.12 35.61 -9.55
C LYS A 159 10.06 36.70 -9.63
N GLU A 160 10.47 37.96 -9.49
CA GLU A 160 9.57 39.09 -9.67
C GLU A 160 8.92 39.06 -11.07
N GLY A 161 7.61 39.33 -11.15
CA GLY A 161 6.84 39.37 -12.40
C GLY A 161 6.26 38.02 -12.89
N MET A 162 6.44 36.92 -12.17
CA MET A 162 5.91 35.60 -12.57
C MET A 162 4.42 35.43 -12.30
N SER A 163 3.68 34.79 -13.22
CA SER A 163 2.27 34.45 -13.01
C SER A 163 2.07 33.26 -12.05
N ALA A 164 0.90 33.16 -11.44
CA ALA A 164 0.56 32.04 -10.53
C ALA A 164 0.64 30.68 -11.23
N GLN A 165 0.22 30.64 -12.49
CA GLN A 165 0.24 29.43 -13.30
C GLN A 165 1.66 28.97 -13.58
N GLU A 166 2.57 29.90 -13.88
CA GLU A 166 3.97 29.57 -14.11
C GLU A 166 4.68 29.11 -12.83
N LEU A 167 4.44 29.80 -11.70
CA LEU A 167 4.98 29.42 -10.40
C LEU A 167 4.48 28.02 -9.98
N ALA A 168 3.19 27.73 -10.14
CA ALA A 168 2.61 26.42 -9.86
C ALA A 168 3.26 25.33 -10.72
N ARG A 169 3.44 25.57 -12.02
CA ARG A 169 4.08 24.60 -12.94
C ARG A 169 5.52 24.30 -12.51
N ARG A 170 6.30 25.33 -12.15
CA ARG A 170 7.69 25.16 -11.68
C ARG A 170 7.75 24.41 -10.36
N ILE A 171 6.90 24.77 -9.40
CA ILE A 171 6.80 24.08 -8.11
C ILE A 171 6.43 22.60 -8.32
N LYS A 172 5.40 22.29 -9.12
CA LYS A 172 5.02 20.89 -9.40
C LYS A 172 6.14 20.09 -10.09
N GLY A 173 6.80 20.67 -11.09
CA GLY A 173 7.92 20.02 -11.77
C GLY A 173 9.05 19.64 -10.81
N ASN A 174 9.38 20.59 -9.92
CA ASN A 174 10.37 20.44 -8.87
C ASN A 174 10.00 19.37 -7.83
N LEU A 175 8.72 19.29 -7.42
CA LEU A 175 8.23 18.31 -6.44
C LEU A 175 8.12 16.89 -7.01
N ASN A 176 7.89 16.76 -8.32
CA ASN A 176 7.85 15.47 -9.02
C ASN A 176 9.25 14.91 -9.29
N ASN A 177 10.23 15.79 -9.51
CA ASN A 177 11.64 15.44 -9.64
C ASN A 177 12.49 16.16 -8.59
N PRO A 178 12.40 15.75 -7.31
CA PRO A 178 13.11 16.41 -6.22
C PRO A 178 14.62 16.40 -6.45
N ASP A 179 15.17 15.37 -7.10
CA ASP A 179 16.60 15.28 -7.38
C ASP A 179 17.10 16.42 -8.28
N ALA A 180 16.23 17.04 -9.08
CA ALA A 180 16.55 18.23 -9.85
C ALA A 180 16.67 19.48 -8.96
N LEU A 181 15.78 19.66 -7.96
CA LEU A 181 15.89 20.71 -6.93
C LEU A 181 17.19 20.59 -6.14
N PHE A 182 17.58 19.36 -5.85
CA PHE A 182 18.70 19.03 -4.98
C PHE A 182 20.04 18.92 -5.70
N ARG A 183 20.14 19.23 -7.01
CA ARG A 183 21.41 19.14 -7.74
C ARG A 183 22.01 20.49 -8.10
N LYS A 184 21.24 21.52 -8.45
CA LYS A 184 21.80 22.82 -8.91
C LYS A 184 20.83 23.99 -8.75
N VAL A 185 21.16 24.97 -7.91
CA VAL A 185 20.54 26.30 -7.80
C VAL A 185 21.57 27.33 -8.24
N ARG A 186 21.18 28.38 -8.98
CA ARG A 186 22.15 29.43 -9.35
C ARG A 186 22.30 30.41 -8.19
N ASP A 187 23.53 30.70 -7.77
CA ASP A 187 23.82 31.76 -6.80
C ASP A 187 23.62 33.15 -7.44
N LYS A 188 23.78 34.20 -6.62
CA LYS A 188 23.71 35.62 -7.03
C LYS A 188 24.72 36.02 -8.13
N HIS A 189 25.66 35.16 -8.48
CA HIS A 189 26.66 35.34 -9.54
C HIS A 189 26.41 34.40 -10.74
N GLY A 190 25.30 33.65 -10.74
CA GLY A 190 24.91 32.75 -11.82
C GLY A 190 25.53 31.36 -11.74
N ASN A 191 26.31 31.02 -10.71
CA ASN A 191 26.98 29.73 -10.58
C ASN A 191 26.05 28.66 -10.00
N LEU A 192 26.13 27.45 -10.54
CA LEU A 192 25.32 26.31 -10.07
C LEU A 192 25.88 25.77 -8.75
N VAL A 193 25.20 26.04 -7.64
CA VAL A 193 25.51 25.59 -6.29
C VAL A 193 24.38 24.70 -5.73
N LEU A 194 24.71 23.74 -4.88
CA LEU A 194 23.70 23.03 -4.08
C LEU A 194 23.05 24.03 -3.11
N SER A 195 21.71 24.11 -3.06
CA SER A 195 21.05 24.91 -2.02
C SER A 195 21.44 24.39 -0.64
N GLN A 196 21.48 25.26 0.36
CA GLN A 196 21.87 24.84 1.71
C GLN A 196 20.91 23.76 2.27
N ASN A 197 19.61 23.83 1.91
CA ASN A 197 18.65 22.76 2.19
C ASN A 197 18.95 21.46 1.40
N ALA A 198 19.46 21.54 0.17
CA ALA A 198 19.86 20.36 -0.59
C ALA A 198 21.03 19.59 0.01
N LYS A 199 21.96 20.32 0.63
CA LYS A 199 23.11 19.74 1.32
C LYS A 199 22.73 19.04 2.63
N THR A 200 21.65 19.46 3.27
CA THR A 200 21.20 18.91 4.56
C THR A 200 20.06 17.90 4.42
N PHE A 201 19.34 17.90 3.28
CA PHE A 201 18.17 17.07 3.07
C PHE A 201 18.52 15.64 2.66
N HIS A 202 18.63 14.77 3.66
CA HIS A 202 18.82 13.33 3.51
C HIS A 202 17.65 12.58 4.17
N PRO A 203 16.59 12.22 3.41
CA PRO A 203 15.42 11.53 3.98
C PRO A 203 15.71 10.11 4.50
N GLY A 204 16.95 9.62 4.31
CA GLY A 204 17.40 8.28 4.69
C GLY A 204 17.24 7.26 3.57
N GLN A 205 17.87 6.10 3.75
CA GLN A 205 17.77 4.98 2.80
C GLN A 205 16.33 4.47 2.69
N GLY A 206 15.85 4.26 1.46
CA GLY A 206 14.50 3.75 1.19
C GLY A 206 13.37 4.76 1.36
N VAL A 207 13.65 6.05 1.53
CA VAL A 207 12.66 7.13 1.56
C VAL A 207 12.84 8.04 0.37
N TYR A 208 11.77 8.33 -0.38
CA TYR A 208 11.87 9.25 -1.50
C TYR A 208 12.17 10.66 -0.99
N ARG A 209 12.95 11.43 -1.76
CA ARG A 209 13.14 12.85 -1.49
C ARG A 209 11.85 13.67 -1.67
N SER A 210 10.94 13.19 -2.50
CA SER A 210 9.63 13.80 -2.75
C SER A 210 8.61 13.29 -1.73
N ALA A 211 8.07 14.22 -0.94
CA ALA A 211 6.94 13.95 -0.06
C ALA A 211 5.73 13.41 -0.83
N HIS A 212 5.49 13.91 -2.05
CA HIS A 212 4.42 13.45 -2.92
C HIS A 212 4.56 11.95 -3.26
N LYS A 213 5.74 11.51 -3.72
CA LYS A 213 6.00 10.09 -3.98
C LYS A 213 5.87 9.24 -2.72
N ASN A 214 6.29 9.76 -1.55
CA ASN A 214 6.09 9.08 -0.28
C ASN A 214 4.62 8.94 0.09
N ALA A 215 3.78 9.96 -0.15
CA ALA A 215 2.34 9.92 0.07
C ALA A 215 1.67 8.84 -0.79
N LEU A 216 1.93 8.84 -2.10
CA LEU A 216 1.38 7.84 -3.02
C LEU A 216 1.82 6.42 -2.67
N ARG A 217 3.11 6.23 -2.36
CA ARG A 217 3.63 4.93 -1.92
C ARG A 217 2.98 4.47 -0.61
N MET A 218 2.86 5.37 0.38
CA MET A 218 2.23 5.05 1.66
C MET A 218 0.78 4.61 1.45
N ALA A 219 0.00 5.41 0.72
CA ALA A 219 -1.39 5.12 0.44
C ALA A 219 -1.57 3.81 -0.33
N SER A 220 -0.81 3.60 -1.41
CA SER A 220 -0.84 2.36 -2.19
C SER A 220 -0.57 1.14 -1.32
N ASN A 221 0.45 1.20 -0.46
CA ASN A 221 0.79 0.10 0.42
C ASN A 221 -0.29 -0.15 1.48
N GLU A 222 -0.83 0.88 2.12
CA GLU A 222 -1.88 0.71 3.14
C GLU A 222 -3.16 0.12 2.54
N ILE A 223 -3.61 0.63 1.40
CA ILE A 223 -4.82 0.16 0.73
C ILE A 223 -4.65 -1.30 0.25
N ASN A 224 -3.50 -1.63 -0.36
CA ASN A 224 -3.20 -3.01 -0.77
C ASN A 224 -3.11 -3.96 0.44
N MET A 225 -2.49 -3.54 1.53
CA MET A 225 -2.44 -4.35 2.76
C MET A 225 -3.84 -4.59 3.34
N ALA A 226 -4.75 -3.61 3.29
CA ALA A 226 -6.11 -3.81 3.79
C ALA A 226 -6.85 -4.91 3.02
N TYR A 227 -6.71 -4.90 1.68
CA TYR A 227 -7.24 -5.94 0.82
C TYR A 227 -6.68 -7.33 1.18
N ARG A 228 -5.35 -7.42 1.28
CA ARG A 228 -4.67 -8.70 1.57
C ARG A 228 -4.93 -9.19 2.99
N GLU A 229 -5.02 -8.32 3.98
CA GLU A 229 -5.32 -8.74 5.35
C GLU A 229 -6.74 -9.30 5.45
N SER A 230 -7.72 -8.62 4.83
CA SER A 230 -9.11 -9.08 4.76
C SER A 230 -9.21 -10.47 4.13
N GLU A 231 -8.57 -10.67 2.98
CA GLU A 231 -8.48 -11.99 2.34
C GLU A 231 -7.85 -13.04 3.28
N GLN A 232 -6.78 -12.69 4.02
CA GLN A 232 -6.03 -13.65 4.83
C GLN A 232 -6.88 -14.15 5.99
N ILE A 233 -7.65 -13.25 6.61
CA ILE A 233 -8.55 -13.60 7.70
C ILE A 233 -9.60 -14.60 7.20
N ARG A 234 -10.17 -14.38 6.01
CA ARG A 234 -11.17 -15.28 5.44
C ARG A 234 -10.55 -16.63 5.04
N ILE A 235 -9.37 -16.62 4.43
CA ILE A 235 -8.61 -17.82 4.05
C ILE A 235 -8.27 -18.67 5.27
N SER A 236 -7.81 -18.03 6.35
CA SER A 236 -7.38 -18.73 7.56
C SER A 236 -8.54 -19.44 8.24
N LYS A 237 -9.73 -18.82 8.25
CA LYS A 237 -10.95 -19.36 8.86
C LYS A 237 -11.69 -20.39 8.00
N ASN A 238 -11.38 -20.49 6.70
CA ASN A 238 -12.11 -21.38 5.80
C ASN A 238 -11.43 -22.76 5.73
N PRO A 239 -12.06 -23.86 6.16
CA PRO A 239 -11.50 -25.22 6.13
C PRO A 239 -11.33 -25.77 4.70
N ASP A 240 -12.10 -25.28 3.73
CA ASP A 240 -12.04 -25.71 2.33
C ASP A 240 -10.85 -25.12 1.57
N VAL A 241 -10.21 -24.09 2.14
CA VAL A 241 -8.94 -23.55 1.65
C VAL A 241 -7.80 -24.34 2.25
N VAL A 242 -7.03 -25.02 1.38
CA VAL A 242 -5.96 -25.96 1.75
C VAL A 242 -4.56 -25.44 1.39
N GLY A 243 -4.48 -24.23 0.86
CA GLY A 243 -3.26 -23.52 0.53
C GLY A 243 -3.54 -22.20 -0.18
N VAL A 244 -2.50 -21.45 -0.48
CA VAL A 244 -2.57 -20.27 -1.34
C VAL A 244 -1.49 -20.33 -2.41
N GLU A 245 -1.76 -19.76 -3.57
CA GLU A 245 -0.80 -19.67 -4.66
C GLU A 245 -0.58 -18.20 -5.00
N ILE A 246 0.67 -17.75 -4.94
CA ILE A 246 1.08 -16.38 -5.21
C ILE A 246 1.48 -16.28 -6.68
N HIS A 247 0.79 -15.39 -7.39
CA HIS A 247 0.91 -15.16 -8.83
C HIS A 247 1.41 -13.75 -9.12
N LEU A 248 2.22 -13.64 -10.16
CA LEU A 248 2.61 -12.37 -10.74
C LEU A 248 1.38 -11.61 -11.26
N SER A 249 1.44 -10.29 -11.15
CA SER A 249 0.45 -9.43 -11.79
C SER A 249 0.70 -9.36 -13.29
N PRO A 250 -0.33 -9.22 -14.14
CA PRO A 250 -0.12 -8.81 -15.54
C PRO A 250 0.62 -7.46 -15.68
N GLN A 251 0.64 -6.64 -14.62
CA GLN A 251 1.39 -5.38 -14.56
C GLN A 251 2.82 -5.54 -14.02
N HIS A 252 3.26 -6.76 -13.76
CA HIS A 252 4.64 -7.07 -13.35
C HIS A 252 5.52 -7.14 -14.61
N SER A 253 6.28 -6.08 -14.88
CA SER A 253 7.06 -5.96 -16.12
C SER A 253 8.57 -6.07 -15.93
N VAL A 254 9.04 -6.00 -14.69
CA VAL A 254 10.47 -6.03 -14.37
C VAL A 254 10.72 -7.21 -13.44
N ARG A 255 11.64 -8.09 -13.82
CA ARG A 255 12.01 -9.22 -12.99
C ARG A 255 12.56 -8.75 -11.65
N ASP A 256 11.98 -9.26 -10.57
CA ASP A 256 12.41 -9.01 -9.20
C ASP A 256 12.13 -10.22 -8.30
N LEU A 257 12.16 -10.01 -6.99
CA LEU A 257 11.89 -11.04 -5.97
C LEU A 257 10.57 -11.79 -6.20
N CYS A 258 9.55 -11.15 -6.76
CA CYS A 258 8.25 -11.76 -7.00
C CYS A 258 8.34 -12.93 -7.96
N ASP A 259 9.22 -12.87 -8.96
CA ASP A 259 9.39 -13.94 -9.96
C ASP A 259 9.96 -15.19 -9.30
N ASP A 260 10.94 -14.99 -8.41
CA ASP A 260 11.63 -16.09 -7.73
C ASP A 260 10.76 -16.69 -6.61
N LEU A 261 9.92 -15.89 -5.96
CA LEU A 261 9.07 -16.32 -4.85
C LEU A 261 7.62 -16.64 -5.25
N ALA A 262 7.27 -16.59 -6.53
CA ALA A 262 5.95 -17.04 -6.99
C ALA A 262 5.81 -18.56 -6.74
N GLY A 263 4.63 -19.01 -6.31
CA GLY A 263 4.42 -20.42 -6.02
C GLY A 263 3.33 -20.70 -4.99
N ARG A 264 3.26 -21.97 -4.57
CA ARG A 264 2.27 -22.46 -3.60
C ARG A 264 2.82 -22.37 -2.19
N TYR A 265 2.04 -21.79 -1.31
CA TYR A 265 2.35 -21.60 0.10
C TYR A 265 1.26 -22.18 0.98
N PRO A 266 1.61 -22.60 2.21
CA PRO A 266 0.63 -22.99 3.22
C PRO A 266 -0.43 -21.90 3.45
N LYS A 267 -1.65 -22.29 3.78
CA LYS A 267 -2.78 -21.33 3.95
C LYS A 267 -2.54 -20.28 5.04
N ASP A 268 -1.70 -20.62 6.00
CA ASP A 268 -1.33 -19.83 7.17
C ASP A 268 -0.06 -18.99 6.95
N PHE A 269 0.53 -19.06 5.75
CA PHE A 269 1.59 -18.16 5.33
C PHE A 269 1.05 -16.73 5.15
N GLN A 270 1.50 -15.80 5.99
CA GLN A 270 1.08 -14.41 5.98
C GLN A 270 1.75 -13.67 4.83
N TRP A 271 0.97 -13.35 3.79
CA TRP A 271 1.47 -12.62 2.63
C TRP A 271 0.60 -11.41 2.30
N SER A 272 1.22 -10.23 2.33
CA SER A 272 0.63 -8.97 1.89
C SER A 272 1.32 -8.37 0.67
N ALA A 273 2.63 -8.57 0.54
CA ALA A 273 3.46 -8.17 -0.60
C ALA A 273 4.89 -8.72 -0.42
N TRP A 274 5.61 -8.91 -1.52
CA TRP A 274 7.06 -9.18 -1.48
C TRP A 274 7.90 -7.90 -1.32
N HIS A 275 7.43 -6.80 -1.90
CA HIS A 275 8.12 -5.50 -1.85
C HIS A 275 7.12 -4.34 -1.81
N PRO A 276 7.56 -3.10 -1.51
CA PRO A 276 6.69 -1.94 -1.62
C PRO A 276 6.09 -1.81 -3.02
N GLN A 277 4.81 -1.43 -3.11
CA GLN A 277 4.06 -1.29 -4.37
C GLN A 277 3.95 -2.60 -5.18
N CYS A 278 4.11 -3.76 -4.54
CA CYS A 278 3.86 -5.04 -5.17
C CYS A 278 2.40 -5.13 -5.66
N LYS A 279 2.24 -5.53 -6.93
CA LYS A 279 0.94 -5.70 -7.58
C LYS A 279 0.53 -7.16 -7.70
N CYS A 280 1.40 -8.08 -7.28
CA CYS A 280 1.14 -9.51 -7.32
C CYS A 280 -0.13 -9.84 -6.53
N HIS A 281 -0.67 -11.02 -6.78
CA HIS A 281 -1.90 -11.45 -6.16
C HIS A 281 -1.81 -12.88 -5.71
N ARG A 282 -2.73 -13.27 -4.82
CA ARG A 282 -2.87 -14.66 -4.43
C ARG A 282 -4.21 -15.23 -4.88
N ARG A 283 -4.20 -16.53 -5.10
CA ARG A 283 -5.36 -17.36 -5.34
C ARG A 283 -5.45 -18.42 -4.25
N THR A 284 -6.66 -18.76 -3.86
CA THR A 284 -6.94 -19.86 -2.94
C THR A 284 -6.72 -21.18 -3.65
N VAL A 285 -6.03 -22.11 -2.99
CA VAL A 285 -6.06 -23.54 -3.37
C VAL A 285 -7.18 -24.18 -2.55
N LEU A 286 -8.20 -24.71 -3.23
CA LEU A 286 -9.35 -25.33 -2.59
C LEU A 286 -9.24 -26.86 -2.60
N LYS A 287 -9.98 -27.52 -1.70
CA LYS A 287 -10.30 -28.94 -1.80
C LYS A 287 -10.86 -29.27 -3.19
N SER A 288 -10.68 -30.51 -3.66
CA SER A 288 -11.27 -30.92 -4.94
C SER A 288 -12.79 -30.97 -4.86
N ASP A 289 -13.46 -31.05 -6.01
CA ASP A 289 -14.93 -31.17 -6.03
C ASP A 289 -15.37 -32.46 -5.34
N GLU A 290 -14.65 -33.56 -5.54
CA GLU A 290 -14.96 -34.85 -4.94
C GLU A 290 -14.87 -34.84 -3.41
N GLU A 291 -13.79 -34.27 -2.86
CA GLU A 291 -13.59 -34.11 -1.42
C GLU A 291 -14.70 -33.26 -0.82
N PHE A 292 -14.97 -32.12 -1.44
CA PHE A 292 -15.99 -31.17 -0.99
C PHE A 292 -17.41 -31.78 -1.03
N ILE A 293 -17.78 -32.48 -2.09
CA ILE A 293 -19.08 -33.18 -2.20
C ILE A 293 -19.20 -34.26 -1.13
N SER A 294 -18.16 -35.06 -0.93
CA SER A 294 -18.15 -36.14 0.06
C SER A 294 -18.36 -35.61 1.47
N GLU A 295 -17.65 -34.54 1.84
CA GLU A 295 -17.78 -33.87 3.14
C GLU A 295 -19.20 -33.31 3.34
N LEU A 296 -19.73 -32.59 2.35
CA LEU A 296 -21.07 -32.02 2.41
C LEU A 296 -22.17 -33.09 2.56
N ASN A 297 -22.08 -34.19 1.82
CA ASN A 297 -23.06 -35.28 1.87
C ASN A 297 -23.03 -36.05 3.20
N GLN A 298 -21.88 -36.09 3.87
CA GLN A 298 -21.70 -36.76 5.16
C GLN A 298 -21.89 -35.80 6.35
N GLY A 299 -22.05 -34.50 6.10
CA GLY A 299 -22.10 -33.48 7.16
C GLY A 299 -20.78 -33.35 7.93
N LEU A 300 -19.66 -33.63 7.28
CA LEU A 300 -18.31 -33.57 7.87
C LEU A 300 -17.61 -32.29 7.46
N GLU A 301 -16.69 -31.83 8.31
CA GLU A 301 -15.71 -30.79 8.00
C GLU A 301 -14.33 -31.35 8.31
N LEU A 302 -13.65 -31.86 7.27
CA LEU A 302 -12.35 -32.50 7.45
C LEU A 302 -11.22 -31.45 7.50
N PRO A 303 -10.15 -31.74 8.25
CA PRO A 303 -9.02 -30.82 8.34
C PRO A 303 -8.37 -30.62 6.96
N PRO A 304 -7.82 -29.42 6.65
CA PRO A 304 -7.18 -29.13 5.37
C PRO A 304 -6.13 -30.16 4.93
N GLU A 305 -5.41 -30.75 5.88
CA GLU A 305 -4.36 -31.76 5.72
C GLU A 305 -4.86 -33.05 5.06
N SER A 306 -6.16 -33.33 5.13
CA SER A 306 -6.77 -34.52 4.51
C SER A 306 -6.91 -34.40 2.99
N SER A 307 -6.81 -33.20 2.45
CA SER A 307 -6.98 -32.97 1.01
C SER A 307 -5.73 -33.33 0.21
N LYS A 308 -5.92 -33.91 -0.97
CA LYS A 308 -4.85 -34.12 -1.96
C LYS A 308 -4.21 -32.82 -2.44
N ASN A 309 -4.92 -31.69 -2.32
CA ASN A 309 -4.44 -30.37 -2.72
C ASN A 309 -3.71 -29.62 -1.59
N PHE A 310 -3.54 -30.24 -0.42
CA PHE A 310 -2.94 -29.60 0.74
C PHE A 310 -1.50 -29.13 0.49
N VAL A 311 -1.24 -27.85 0.80
CA VAL A 311 0.09 -27.26 0.69
C VAL A 311 0.72 -27.21 2.07
N LYS A 312 1.62 -28.16 2.35
CA LYS A 312 2.26 -28.34 3.67
C LYS A 312 3.37 -27.34 3.96
N SER A 313 4.18 -27.00 2.94
CA SER A 313 5.40 -26.20 3.10
C SER A 313 5.51 -25.16 1.99
N PRO A 314 6.25 -24.06 2.21
CA PRO A 314 6.62 -23.11 1.16
C PRO A 314 7.33 -23.80 -0.02
N PRO A 315 7.42 -23.14 -1.19
CA PRO A 315 8.15 -23.67 -2.33
C PRO A 315 9.66 -23.67 -2.03
N LYS A 316 10.43 -24.59 -2.66
CA LYS A 316 11.88 -24.73 -2.42
C LYS A 316 12.65 -23.45 -2.72
N GLU A 317 12.15 -22.67 -3.67
CA GLU A 317 12.66 -21.36 -4.06
C GLU A 317 12.62 -20.37 -2.89
N PHE A 318 11.61 -20.44 -2.02
CA PHE A 318 11.53 -19.63 -0.81
C PHE A 318 12.64 -20.01 0.17
N ASP A 319 12.81 -21.30 0.46
CA ASP A 319 13.85 -21.79 1.38
C ASP A 319 15.25 -21.44 0.87
N LYS A 320 15.48 -21.65 -0.43
CA LYS A 320 16.72 -21.24 -1.10
C LYS A 320 16.96 -19.74 -0.95
N TRP A 321 15.95 -18.91 -1.23
CA TRP A 321 16.10 -17.46 -1.10
C TRP A 321 16.40 -17.01 0.33
N VAL A 322 15.76 -17.64 1.33
CA VAL A 322 16.03 -17.40 2.74
C VAL A 322 17.48 -17.75 3.08
N SER A 323 17.95 -18.92 2.63
CA SER A 323 19.33 -19.37 2.85
C SER A 323 20.36 -18.45 2.18
N ASP A 324 20.16 -18.14 0.89
CA ASP A 324 21.06 -17.27 0.09
C ASP A 324 21.16 -15.83 0.65
N ASN A 325 20.20 -15.41 1.49
CA ASN A 325 20.17 -14.09 2.10
C ASN A 325 20.41 -14.11 3.62
N ALA A 326 20.69 -15.26 4.24
CA ALA A 326 20.83 -15.39 5.69
C ALA A 326 21.80 -14.37 6.30
N ASP A 327 23.04 -14.33 5.78
CA ASP A 327 24.11 -13.42 6.24
C ASP A 327 23.73 -11.94 6.07
N LYS A 328 23.05 -11.61 4.96
CA LYS A 328 22.60 -10.24 4.69
C LYS A 328 21.50 -9.83 5.65
N MET A 329 20.59 -10.75 5.97
CA MET A 329 19.42 -10.50 6.83
C MET A 329 19.81 -10.19 8.27
N GLU A 330 20.96 -10.65 8.77
CA GLU A 330 21.45 -10.28 10.10
C GLU A 330 21.69 -8.77 10.23
N ASN A 331 22.20 -8.16 9.16
CA ASN A 331 22.54 -6.74 9.12
C ASN A 331 21.36 -5.83 8.73
N TRP A 332 20.19 -6.40 8.44
CA TRP A 332 19.02 -5.62 8.03
C TRP A 332 18.41 -4.89 9.21
N LYS A 333 18.44 -3.55 9.17
CA LYS A 333 17.76 -2.67 10.14
C LYS A 333 16.25 -2.97 10.23
N ARG A 334 15.63 -3.42 9.14
CA ARG A 334 14.21 -3.80 9.09
C ARG A 334 14.03 -4.97 8.13
N LYS A 335 13.50 -6.09 8.64
CA LYS A 335 13.16 -7.25 7.83
C LYS A 335 11.78 -7.06 7.16
N PRO A 336 11.59 -7.56 5.93
CA PRO A 336 10.28 -7.63 5.27
C PRO A 336 9.22 -8.34 6.12
N SER A 337 7.95 -7.93 5.97
CA SER A 337 6.82 -8.49 6.73
C SER A 337 6.67 -9.99 6.54
N PHE A 338 6.81 -10.47 5.30
CA PHE A 338 6.71 -11.89 4.97
C PHE A 338 7.78 -12.76 5.65
N LEU A 339 8.85 -12.21 6.20
CA LEU A 339 9.79 -12.95 7.05
C LEU A 339 9.42 -12.85 8.53
N THR A 340 9.02 -11.66 8.98
CA THR A 340 8.71 -11.42 10.40
C THR A 340 7.41 -12.09 10.85
N GLU A 341 6.44 -12.22 9.95
CA GLU A 341 5.12 -12.80 10.21
C GLU A 341 5.12 -14.33 10.00
N ASN A 342 6.15 -14.87 9.35
CA ASN A 342 6.26 -16.28 8.97
C ASN A 342 7.46 -16.99 9.62
N LYS A 343 7.87 -16.58 10.83
CA LYS A 343 9.09 -17.10 11.49
C LYS A 343 9.19 -18.63 11.55
N LYS A 344 8.05 -19.33 11.65
CA LYS A 344 8.01 -20.81 11.67
C LYS A 344 8.48 -21.44 10.36
N PHE A 345 8.29 -20.75 9.24
CA PHE A 345 8.70 -21.19 7.91
C PHE A 345 10.13 -20.75 7.57
N VAL A 346 10.67 -19.76 8.28
CA VAL A 346 12.05 -19.27 8.08
C VAL A 346 13.06 -20.07 8.91
N LYS A 347 12.64 -20.60 10.07
CA LYS A 347 13.50 -21.39 10.99
C LYS A 347 13.58 -22.88 10.63
N SER A 348 12.67 -23.35 9.79
CA SER A 348 12.60 -24.74 9.31
C SER A 348 13.48 -25.01 8.09
N SER A 349 14.15 -23.98 7.58
CA SER A 349 14.92 -23.99 6.33
C SER A 349 16.42 -23.99 6.60
#